data_AF-A0A8S4RL88-F1
#
_entry.id   AF-A0A8S4RL88-F1
#
_cell.length_a   1.000
_cell.length_b   1.000
_cell.length_c   1.000
_cell.angle_alpha   90.00
_cell.angle_beta   90.00
_cell.angle_gamma   90.00
#
_symmetry.space_group_name_H-M   'P 1'
#
loop_
_entity.id
_entity.type
_entity.pdbx_description
1 polymer ?
#
loop_
_entity_poly.entity_id
_entity_poly.type
_entity_poly.pdbx_seq_one_letter_code
_entity_poly.pdbx_strand_id
1 'polypeptide(L)'
;MTSNYYDHYDGSKLFLFLSSKIGLPIDLVNFLIAQLAALCVARLFRKPLKLASPEFRHSLCLVIGLLMGYFCFGKQAVHLSVLPMLSYTLLKSGPQHLMGNITLTASMLYLSCLHVHRQLYHTGDYTLDITGPLMVITQRVTSLAYSLQDTLTKKEINANSMGPSSEKDQSRMVKIPSPLEYFSYTLAFQTLMCGPVVFYTDYITFIEGDVVNENQKNISEDRKEPSPRLAVLYKVAGSVAAAVLYLSLAKKYPLTALEELTDPTSEVARSWSVLYLLWYAYLSTLVVRCKYYHAWLLSEAICNNSGMGFNGYDNDGCPKWDKMSNIDVFGFEFAQNFRDAVASWNKNTNAWLRNVAYERGGAAWRTARVYALSALWHGFHPGYYLTFFAGGLFTIAAKKVRAFARPMFLESRPKKLVYDALTFMTTRVAMTYATVPFVLLHLSPSLAFYGYVILSL
;
A
#
# COMPACT_ATOMS: atom_id res chain seq x y z
N MET A 1 17.27 6.04 -23.27
CA MET A 1 17.64 5.05 -22.24
C MET A 1 18.83 4.28 -22.80
N THR A 2 19.98 4.36 -22.13
CA THR A 2 21.27 3.83 -22.59
C THR A 2 21.36 2.31 -22.42
N SER A 3 22.20 1.65 -23.23
CA SER A 3 22.47 0.20 -23.26
C SER A 3 22.65 -0.42 -21.86
N ASN A 4 23.26 0.30 -20.91
CA ASN A 4 23.61 -0.21 -19.59
C ASN A 4 22.41 -0.62 -18.70
N TYR A 5 21.23 0.00 -18.87
CA TYR A 5 20.06 -0.34 -18.04
C TYR A 5 19.54 -1.75 -18.33
N TYR A 6 19.56 -2.15 -19.60
CA TYR A 6 19.03 -3.46 -20.03
C TYR A 6 19.95 -4.62 -19.64
N ASP A 7 21.24 -4.37 -19.43
CA ASP A 7 22.20 -5.40 -19.01
C ASP A 7 22.03 -5.80 -17.54
N HIS A 8 21.47 -4.92 -16.72
CA HIS A 8 21.29 -5.15 -15.27
C HIS A 8 19.87 -5.57 -14.87
N TYR A 9 18.90 -5.56 -15.80
CA TYR A 9 17.55 -6.04 -15.52
C TYR A 9 17.46 -7.57 -15.63
N ASP A 10 17.24 -8.22 -14.48
CA ASP A 10 17.16 -9.68 -14.34
C ASP A 10 15.84 -10.29 -14.82
N GLY A 11 14.78 -9.49 -14.96
CA GLY A 11 13.45 -9.96 -15.36
C GLY A 11 13.35 -10.33 -16.85
N SER A 12 12.14 -10.65 -17.29
CA SER A 12 11.91 -11.10 -18.67
C SER A 12 12.25 -10.01 -19.70
N LYS A 13 13.06 -10.37 -20.70
CA LYS A 13 13.39 -9.49 -21.84
C LYS A 13 12.49 -9.71 -23.06
N LEU A 14 11.45 -10.55 -22.93
CA LEU A 14 10.56 -10.96 -24.03
C LEU A 14 9.89 -9.76 -24.73
N PHE A 15 9.53 -8.72 -23.97
CA PHE A 15 8.78 -7.57 -24.47
C PHE A 15 9.65 -6.32 -24.71
N LEU A 16 10.96 -6.49 -24.93
CA LEU A 16 11.86 -5.37 -25.26
C LEU A 16 11.41 -4.58 -26.51
N PHE A 17 10.86 -5.28 -27.52
CA PHE A 17 10.31 -4.63 -28.71
C PHE A 17 9.20 -3.62 -28.34
N LEU A 18 8.36 -3.94 -27.37
CA LEU A 18 7.26 -3.07 -26.93
C LEU A 18 7.79 -1.90 -26.10
N SER A 19 8.74 -2.16 -25.20
CA SER A 19 9.46 -1.13 -24.42
C SER A 19 10.09 -0.09 -25.34
N SER A 20 10.80 -0.52 -26.38
CA SER A 20 11.44 0.38 -27.35
C SER A 20 10.45 1.24 -28.14
N LYS A 21 9.27 0.68 -28.49
CA LYS A 21 8.24 1.37 -29.25
C LYS A 21 7.46 2.41 -28.44
N ILE A 22 7.17 2.11 -27.17
CA ILE A 22 6.41 2.99 -26.27
C ILE A 22 7.34 4.00 -25.57
N GLY A 23 8.64 3.71 -25.50
CA GLY A 23 9.62 4.54 -24.79
C GLY A 23 9.52 4.41 -23.27
N LEU A 24 8.97 3.30 -22.78
CA LEU A 24 8.90 2.98 -21.35
C LEU A 24 9.97 1.96 -20.96
N PRO A 25 10.53 2.06 -19.75
CA PRO A 25 11.40 1.03 -19.17
C PRO A 25 10.76 -0.38 -19.20
N ILE A 26 11.59 -1.42 -19.43
CA ILE A 26 11.11 -2.80 -19.60
C ILE A 26 10.48 -3.38 -18.34
N ASP A 27 10.96 -2.98 -17.16
CA ASP A 27 10.40 -3.34 -15.85
C ASP A 27 8.95 -2.85 -15.69
N LEU A 28 8.65 -1.61 -16.10
CA LEU A 28 7.30 -1.05 -16.10
C LEU A 28 6.39 -1.73 -17.12
N VAL A 29 6.92 -2.08 -18.30
CA VAL A 29 6.18 -2.85 -19.31
C VAL A 29 5.83 -4.24 -18.79
N ASN A 30 6.78 -4.94 -18.17
CA ASN A 30 6.55 -6.25 -17.58
C ASN A 30 5.55 -6.18 -16.43
N PHE A 31 5.66 -5.18 -15.54
CA PHE A 31 4.66 -4.94 -14.50
C PHE A 31 3.26 -4.80 -15.08
N LEU A 32 3.09 -3.98 -16.13
CA LEU A 32 1.79 -3.77 -16.77
C LEU A 32 1.25 -5.06 -17.39
N ILE A 33 2.09 -5.81 -18.11
CA ILE A 33 1.69 -7.09 -18.71
C ILE A 33 1.27 -8.09 -17.64
N ALA A 34 2.02 -8.19 -16.54
CA ALA A 34 1.71 -9.07 -15.42
C ALA A 34 0.36 -8.69 -14.77
N GLN A 35 0.09 -7.40 -14.57
CA GLN A 35 -1.19 -6.93 -14.02
C GLN A 35 -2.37 -7.19 -14.96
N LEU A 36 -2.20 -6.99 -16.27
CA LEU A 36 -3.23 -7.28 -17.27
C LEU A 36 -3.52 -8.79 -17.34
N ALA A 37 -2.48 -9.62 -17.31
CA ALA A 37 -2.61 -11.07 -17.23
C ALA A 37 -3.35 -11.49 -15.95
N ALA A 38 -2.98 -10.92 -14.80
CA ALA A 38 -3.65 -11.15 -13.53
C ALA A 38 -5.13 -10.73 -13.57
N LEU A 39 -5.47 -9.62 -14.21
CA LEU A 39 -6.87 -9.20 -14.40
C LEU A 39 -7.66 -10.23 -15.22
N CYS A 40 -7.06 -10.79 -16.27
CA CYS A 40 -7.70 -11.82 -17.09
C CYS A 40 -7.91 -13.12 -16.30
N VAL A 41 -6.86 -13.58 -15.61
CA VAL A 41 -6.87 -14.78 -14.76
C VAL A 41 -7.83 -14.64 -13.59
N ALA A 42 -7.94 -13.46 -12.97
CA ALA A 42 -8.81 -13.21 -11.82
C ALA A 42 -10.26 -13.64 -12.07
N ARG A 43 -10.77 -13.49 -13.31
CA ARG A 43 -12.12 -13.92 -13.67
C ARG A 43 -12.34 -15.43 -13.47
N LEU A 44 -11.29 -16.24 -13.62
CA LEU A 44 -11.35 -17.69 -13.42
C LEU A 44 -11.64 -18.02 -11.95
N PHE A 45 -11.09 -17.26 -11.01
CA PHE A 45 -11.28 -17.46 -9.57
C PHE A 45 -12.74 -17.30 -9.12
N ARG A 46 -13.52 -16.51 -9.87
CA ARG A 46 -14.91 -16.20 -9.51
C ARG A 46 -15.95 -17.17 -10.06
N LYS A 47 -15.78 -17.63 -11.30
CA LYS A 47 -16.78 -18.47 -11.99
C LYS A 47 -16.39 -19.95 -12.02
N PRO A 48 -15.44 -20.38 -12.86
CA PRO A 48 -15.11 -21.80 -12.98
C PRO A 48 -14.46 -22.37 -11.73
N LEU A 49 -13.60 -21.60 -11.06
CA LEU A 49 -12.85 -22.08 -9.91
C LEU A 49 -13.59 -21.96 -8.58
N LYS A 50 -14.78 -21.34 -8.56
CA LYS A 50 -15.59 -21.29 -7.34
C LYS A 50 -15.96 -22.71 -6.87
N LEU A 51 -16.22 -23.61 -7.82
CA LEU A 51 -16.59 -25.01 -7.56
C LEU A 51 -15.36 -25.93 -7.40
N ALA A 52 -14.14 -25.41 -7.56
CA ALA A 52 -12.94 -26.21 -7.40
C ALA A 52 -12.57 -26.36 -5.92
N SER A 53 -11.79 -27.41 -5.60
CA SER A 53 -11.35 -27.63 -4.22
C SER A 53 -10.49 -26.47 -3.71
N PRO A 54 -10.54 -26.14 -2.41
CA PRO A 54 -9.69 -25.10 -1.83
C PRO A 54 -8.20 -25.30 -2.10
N GLU A 55 -7.71 -26.54 -2.04
CA GLU A 55 -6.31 -26.88 -2.29
C GLU A 55 -5.89 -26.54 -3.72
N PHE A 56 -6.77 -26.81 -4.69
CA PHE A 56 -6.52 -26.46 -6.09
C PHE A 56 -6.47 -24.95 -6.28
N ARG A 57 -7.40 -24.21 -5.68
CA ARG A 57 -7.44 -22.75 -5.72
C ARG A 57 -6.19 -22.13 -5.07
N HIS A 58 -5.75 -22.67 -3.93
CA HIS A 58 -4.51 -22.25 -3.28
C HIS A 58 -3.29 -22.51 -4.14
N SER A 59 -3.18 -23.72 -4.71
CA SER A 59 -2.07 -24.13 -5.57
C SER A 59 -1.97 -23.26 -6.81
N LEU A 60 -3.10 -23.01 -7.48
CA LEU A 60 -3.15 -22.15 -8.65
C LEU A 60 -2.76 -20.71 -8.30
N CYS A 61 -3.26 -20.18 -7.19
CA CYS A 61 -2.92 -18.83 -6.72
C CYS A 61 -1.41 -18.69 -6.48
N LEU A 62 -0.80 -19.69 -5.83
CA LEU A 62 0.63 -19.75 -5.55
C LEU A 62 1.47 -19.84 -6.84
N VAL A 63 1.13 -20.76 -7.74
CA VAL A 63 1.86 -20.97 -8.99
C VAL A 63 1.83 -19.69 -9.85
N ILE A 64 0.67 -19.05 -9.99
CA ILE A 64 0.56 -17.82 -10.78
C ILE A 64 1.35 -16.68 -10.13
N GLY A 65 1.31 -16.57 -8.80
CA GLY A 65 2.13 -15.60 -8.06
C GLY A 65 3.63 -15.77 -8.29
N LEU A 66 4.12 -17.01 -8.22
CA LEU A 66 5.52 -17.35 -8.49
C LEU A 66 5.93 -17.04 -9.93
N LEU A 67 5.10 -17.42 -10.91
CA LEU A 67 5.34 -17.13 -12.32
C LEU A 67 5.38 -15.62 -12.59
N MET A 68 4.45 -14.86 -12.02
CA MET A 68 4.43 -13.40 -12.15
C MET A 68 5.65 -12.74 -11.51
N GLY A 69 6.04 -13.19 -10.30
CA GLY A 69 7.23 -12.71 -9.61
C GLY A 69 8.51 -12.99 -10.42
N TYR A 70 8.67 -14.20 -10.92
CA TYR A 70 9.82 -14.57 -11.75
C TYR A 70 9.83 -13.81 -13.08
N PHE A 71 8.67 -13.65 -13.73
CA PHE A 71 8.56 -12.88 -14.97
C PHE A 71 9.01 -11.42 -14.79
N CYS A 72 8.65 -10.77 -13.67
CA CYS A 72 8.97 -9.36 -13.42
C CYS A 72 10.36 -9.13 -12.83
N PHE A 73 10.90 -10.08 -12.05
CA PHE A 73 12.12 -9.85 -11.26
C PHE A 73 13.23 -10.89 -11.47
N GLY A 74 12.98 -11.93 -12.28
CA GLY A 74 13.97 -12.96 -12.60
C GLY A 74 14.55 -13.63 -11.36
N LYS A 75 15.88 -13.66 -11.27
CA LYS A 75 16.61 -14.30 -10.15
C LYS A 75 16.27 -13.70 -8.79
N GLN A 76 15.94 -12.40 -8.74
CA GLN A 76 15.59 -11.73 -7.48
C GLN A 76 14.26 -12.24 -6.90
N ALA A 77 13.43 -12.94 -7.69
CA ALA A 77 12.21 -13.57 -7.19
C ALA A 77 12.47 -14.58 -6.05
N VAL A 78 13.71 -15.07 -5.89
CA VAL A 78 14.11 -15.90 -4.74
C VAL A 78 13.78 -15.25 -3.39
N HIS A 79 13.89 -13.92 -3.30
CA HIS A 79 13.59 -13.18 -2.07
C HIS A 79 12.09 -13.28 -1.70
N LEU A 80 11.20 -13.42 -2.69
CA LEU A 80 9.76 -13.63 -2.47
C LEU A 80 9.47 -14.98 -1.81
N SER A 81 10.38 -15.95 -1.90
CA SER A 81 10.25 -17.24 -1.21
C SER A 81 10.98 -17.25 0.13
N VAL A 82 12.16 -16.62 0.21
CA VAL A 82 13.01 -16.63 1.40
C VAL A 82 12.35 -15.92 2.58
N LEU A 83 11.78 -14.73 2.39
CA LEU A 83 11.14 -13.98 3.47
C LEU A 83 9.92 -14.73 4.06
N PRO A 84 8.94 -15.21 3.27
CA PRO A 84 7.88 -16.05 3.80
C PRO A 84 8.39 -17.31 4.49
N MET A 85 9.40 -17.99 3.93
CA MET A 85 9.95 -19.19 4.54
C MET A 85 10.54 -18.89 5.93
N LEU A 86 11.34 -17.83 6.05
CA LEU A 86 11.89 -17.35 7.32
C LEU A 86 10.78 -16.99 8.31
N SER A 87 9.76 -16.27 7.88
CA SER A 87 8.64 -15.93 8.76
C SER A 87 7.86 -17.17 9.19
N TYR A 88 7.63 -18.15 8.32
CA TYR A 88 6.91 -19.37 8.66
C TYR A 88 7.65 -20.25 9.67
N THR A 89 8.98 -20.35 9.56
CA THR A 89 9.78 -21.07 10.57
C THR A 89 9.66 -20.39 11.93
N LEU A 90 9.76 -19.05 11.97
CA LEU A 90 9.57 -18.27 13.20
C LEU A 90 8.16 -18.43 13.80
N LEU A 91 7.11 -18.53 12.98
CA LEU A 91 5.75 -18.80 13.44
C LEU A 91 5.62 -20.17 14.13
N LYS A 92 6.37 -21.19 13.67
CA LYS A 92 6.31 -22.55 14.21
C LYS A 92 7.22 -22.81 15.40
N SER A 93 8.42 -22.21 15.40
CA SER A 93 9.43 -22.48 16.42
C SER A 93 9.57 -21.37 17.46
N GLY A 94 9.05 -20.18 17.18
CA GLY A 94 9.20 -19.02 18.06
C GLY A 94 8.33 -19.07 19.31
N PRO A 95 8.72 -18.35 20.38
CA PRO A 95 7.89 -18.22 21.57
C PRO A 95 6.58 -17.49 21.26
N GLN A 96 5.45 -18.10 21.66
CA GLN A 96 4.10 -17.63 21.29
C GLN A 96 3.84 -16.17 21.72
N HIS A 97 4.31 -15.77 22.91
CA HIS A 97 4.11 -14.42 23.46
C HIS A 97 4.94 -13.31 22.76
N LEU A 98 5.96 -13.65 21.96
CA LEU A 98 6.77 -12.68 21.19
C LEU A 98 6.67 -12.89 19.67
N MET A 99 5.82 -13.80 19.22
CA MET A 99 5.72 -14.23 17.83
C MET A 99 5.63 -13.06 16.86
N GLY A 100 4.77 -12.07 17.13
CA GLY A 100 4.61 -10.89 16.30
C GLY A 100 5.84 -9.98 16.29
N ASN A 101 6.44 -9.72 17.46
CA ASN A 101 7.64 -8.86 17.57
C ASN A 101 8.87 -9.49 16.88
N ILE A 102 9.07 -10.80 17.06
CA ILE A 102 10.17 -11.54 16.43
C ILE A 102 9.99 -11.56 14.91
N THR A 103 8.78 -11.87 14.44
CA THR A 103 8.47 -11.89 12.99
C THR A 103 8.62 -10.51 12.38
N LEU A 104 8.16 -9.45 13.05
CA LEU A 104 8.34 -8.06 12.61
C LEU A 104 9.81 -7.69 12.52
N THR A 105 10.59 -7.99 13.56
CA THR A 105 12.02 -7.66 13.58
C THR A 105 12.77 -8.40 12.47
N ALA A 106 12.57 -9.71 12.34
CA ALA A 106 13.22 -10.49 11.30
C ALA A 106 12.83 -10.03 9.88
N SER A 107 11.55 -9.76 9.65
CA SER A 107 11.06 -9.32 8.33
C SER A 107 11.59 -7.93 7.97
N MET A 108 11.59 -7.00 8.94
CA MET A 108 12.12 -5.65 8.73
C MET A 108 13.64 -5.66 8.54
N LEU A 109 14.39 -6.50 9.26
CA LEU A 109 15.84 -6.67 9.06
C LEU A 109 16.14 -7.21 7.65
N TYR A 110 15.41 -8.24 7.22
CA TYR A 110 15.58 -8.80 5.88
C TYR A 110 15.29 -7.77 4.78
N LEU A 111 14.16 -7.07 4.90
CA LEU A 111 13.78 -5.98 3.99
C LEU A 111 14.81 -4.85 4.03
N SER A 112 15.34 -4.53 5.21
CA SER A 112 16.37 -3.50 5.40
C SER A 112 17.66 -3.83 4.66
N CYS A 113 18.14 -5.08 4.74
CA CYS A 113 19.32 -5.52 4.01
C CYS A 113 19.16 -5.32 2.49
N LEU A 114 17.97 -5.58 1.95
CA LEU A 114 17.69 -5.38 0.52
C LEU A 114 17.56 -3.91 0.14
N HIS A 115 16.97 -3.07 1.00
CA HIS A 115 16.97 -1.62 0.80
C HIS A 115 18.39 -1.04 0.80
N VAL A 116 19.25 -1.48 1.73
CA VAL A 116 20.66 -1.05 1.79
C VAL A 116 21.42 -1.55 0.56
N HIS A 117 21.27 -2.82 0.20
CA HIS A 117 21.88 -3.37 -1.01
C HIS A 117 21.47 -2.57 -2.26
N ARG A 118 20.17 -2.28 -2.41
CA ARG A 118 19.68 -1.43 -3.50
C ARG A 118 20.33 -0.06 -3.48
N GLN A 119 20.36 0.62 -2.33
CA GLN A 119 20.90 1.97 -2.22
C GLN A 119 22.41 2.04 -2.52
N LEU A 120 23.16 0.96 -2.26
CA LEU A 120 24.59 0.88 -2.56
C LEU A 120 24.89 0.57 -4.03
N TYR A 121 24.09 -0.29 -4.67
CA TYR A 121 24.42 -0.85 -5.99
C TYR A 121 23.54 -0.33 -7.15
N HIS A 122 22.37 0.23 -6.88
CA HIS A 122 21.46 0.77 -7.88
C HIS A 122 21.19 2.24 -7.56
N THR A 123 21.91 3.14 -8.23
CA THR A 123 21.80 4.59 -8.07
C THR A 123 20.39 5.08 -8.43
N GLY A 124 19.66 5.58 -7.42
CA GLY A 124 18.65 6.67 -7.49
C GLY A 124 17.40 6.52 -8.36
N ASP A 125 17.41 5.68 -9.40
CA ASP A 125 16.30 5.61 -10.34
C ASP A 125 15.14 4.82 -9.72
N TYR A 126 13.94 5.41 -9.82
CA TYR A 126 12.65 4.81 -9.45
C TYR A 126 12.29 3.65 -10.39
N THR A 127 13.10 2.60 -10.35
CA THR A 127 12.88 1.33 -11.01
C THR A 127 11.95 0.47 -10.17
N LEU A 128 11.14 -0.33 -10.85
CA LEU A 128 10.27 -1.29 -10.23
C LEU A 128 11.11 -2.47 -9.75
N ASP A 129 11.31 -2.54 -8.44
CA ASP A 129 12.27 -3.41 -7.80
C ASP A 129 11.59 -4.44 -6.88
N ILE A 130 12.33 -5.51 -6.55
CA ILE A 130 11.86 -6.60 -5.70
C ILE A 130 11.44 -6.15 -4.30
N THR A 131 11.97 -5.02 -3.80
CA THR A 131 11.58 -4.47 -2.50
C THR A 131 10.09 -4.11 -2.44
N GLY A 132 9.44 -3.76 -3.56
CA GLY A 132 8.01 -3.44 -3.60
C GLY A 132 7.11 -4.62 -3.18
N PRO A 133 7.18 -5.78 -3.87
CA PRO A 133 6.48 -6.98 -3.43
C PRO A 133 6.89 -7.46 -2.04
N LEU A 134 8.17 -7.34 -1.67
CA LEU A 134 8.65 -7.71 -0.32
C LEU A 134 8.07 -6.83 0.78
N MET A 135 7.83 -5.55 0.50
CA MET A 135 7.12 -4.65 1.39
C MET A 135 5.70 -5.17 1.65
N VAL A 136 4.99 -5.63 0.62
CA VAL A 136 3.65 -6.26 0.77
C VAL A 136 3.71 -7.56 1.56
N ILE A 137 4.69 -8.43 1.27
CA ILE A 137 4.90 -9.69 1.99
C ILE A 137 5.17 -9.43 3.47
N THR A 138 6.05 -8.48 3.78
CA THR A 138 6.36 -8.06 5.17
C THR A 138 5.08 -7.71 5.93
N GLN A 139 4.17 -6.97 5.30
CA GLN A 139 2.90 -6.62 5.93
C GLN A 139 2.03 -7.86 6.19
N ARG A 140 1.92 -8.76 5.21
CA ARG A 140 1.13 -10.00 5.33
C ARG A 140 1.62 -10.92 6.44
N VAL A 141 2.93 -11.19 6.48
CA VAL A 141 3.52 -12.15 7.43
C VAL A 141 3.50 -11.61 8.86
N THR A 142 3.75 -10.31 9.03
CA THR A 142 3.74 -9.69 10.35
C THR A 142 2.33 -9.50 10.88
N SER A 143 1.36 -9.13 10.04
CA SER A 143 -0.05 -9.11 10.42
C SER A 143 -0.53 -10.48 10.89
N LEU A 144 -0.22 -11.54 10.15
CA LEU A 144 -0.59 -12.90 10.54
C LEU A 144 0.05 -13.30 11.89
N ALA A 145 1.35 -13.03 12.06
CA ALA A 145 2.06 -13.32 13.31
C ALA A 145 1.42 -12.65 14.53
N TYR A 146 1.05 -11.38 14.38
CA TYR A 146 0.37 -10.65 15.44
C TYR A 146 -1.06 -11.13 15.68
N SER A 147 -1.82 -11.45 14.63
CA SER A 147 -3.15 -12.04 14.79
C SER A 147 -3.12 -13.39 15.50
N LEU A 148 -2.12 -14.23 15.22
CA LEU A 148 -1.89 -15.50 15.91
C LEU A 148 -1.53 -15.28 17.37
N GLN A 149 -0.56 -14.39 17.65
CA GLN A 149 -0.17 -14.03 19.01
C GLN A 149 -1.36 -13.55 19.83
N ASP A 150 -2.13 -12.58 19.32
CA ASP A 150 -3.26 -12.00 20.04
C ASP A 150 -4.37 -13.05 20.29
N THR A 151 -4.53 -14.01 19.38
CA THR A 151 -5.47 -15.14 19.54
C THR A 151 -5.03 -16.09 20.65
N LEU A 152 -3.74 -16.45 20.68
CA LEU A 152 -3.17 -17.35 21.68
C LEU A 152 -3.21 -16.72 23.08
N THR A 153 -2.84 -15.44 23.21
CA THR A 153 -2.91 -14.71 24.48
C THR A 153 -4.34 -14.64 25.02
N LYS A 154 -5.34 -14.41 24.16
CA LYS A 154 -6.75 -14.45 24.58
C LYS A 154 -7.17 -15.83 25.08
N LYS A 155 -6.72 -16.90 24.40
CA LYS A 155 -7.00 -18.27 24.82
C LYS A 155 -6.40 -18.58 26.20
N GLU A 156 -5.19 -18.12 26.47
CA GLU A 156 -4.54 -18.25 27.78
C GLU A 156 -5.29 -17.48 28.88
N ILE A 157 -5.68 -16.22 28.61
CA ILE A 157 -6.45 -15.41 29.56
C ILE A 157 -7.79 -16.06 29.89
N ASN A 158 -8.50 -16.57 28.87
CA ASN A 158 -9.78 -17.23 29.03
C ASN A 158 -9.65 -18.60 29.71
N ALA A 159 -8.54 -19.32 29.54
CA ALA A 159 -8.29 -20.56 30.28
C ALA A 159 -8.03 -20.30 31.78
N ASN A 160 -7.42 -19.16 32.11
CA ASN A 160 -7.13 -18.75 33.48
C ASN A 160 -8.32 -18.06 34.18
N SER A 161 -9.31 -17.58 33.42
CA SER A 161 -10.54 -16.97 33.93
C SER A 161 -11.66 -18.01 33.84
N MET A 162 -12.23 -18.47 34.95
CA MET A 162 -13.26 -19.55 35.06
C MET A 162 -14.62 -19.28 34.36
N GLY A 163 -14.65 -18.58 33.23
CA GLY A 163 -15.86 -18.28 32.46
C GLY A 163 -15.97 -19.16 31.20
N PRO A 164 -17.16 -19.67 30.84
CA PRO A 164 -17.35 -20.37 29.58
C PRO A 164 -17.14 -19.40 28.41
N SER A 165 -16.09 -19.61 27.62
CA SER A 165 -15.91 -18.90 26.34
C SER A 165 -17.06 -19.28 25.40
N SER A 166 -17.74 -18.29 24.81
CA SER A 166 -18.78 -18.55 23.83
C SER A 166 -18.22 -19.31 22.62
N GLU A 167 -18.93 -20.31 22.06
CA GLU A 167 -18.53 -21.02 20.82
C GLU A 167 -18.31 -20.05 19.63
N LYS A 168 -18.95 -18.88 19.67
CA LYS A 168 -18.75 -17.77 18.73
C LYS A 168 -17.34 -17.15 18.80
N ASP A 169 -16.72 -17.13 19.97
CA ASP A 169 -15.33 -16.63 20.11
C ASP A 169 -14.31 -17.65 19.62
N GLN A 170 -14.57 -18.95 19.80
CA GLN A 170 -13.65 -20.01 19.37
C GLN A 170 -13.61 -20.20 17.85
N SER A 171 -14.74 -20.00 17.16
CA SER A 171 -14.83 -20.11 15.69
C SER A 171 -14.13 -18.97 14.92
N ARG A 172 -13.82 -17.85 15.59
CA ARG A 172 -13.09 -16.70 15.01
C ARG A 172 -11.57 -16.74 15.26
N MET A 173 -11.08 -17.74 15.98
CA MET A 173 -9.66 -17.85 16.33
C MET A 173 -8.82 -18.25 15.11
N VAL A 174 -7.81 -17.43 14.78
CA VAL A 174 -6.86 -17.73 13.71
C VAL A 174 -5.98 -18.90 14.14
N LYS A 175 -5.93 -19.96 13.32
CA LYS A 175 -5.04 -21.11 13.51
C LYS A 175 -3.77 -20.95 12.68
N ILE A 176 -2.69 -21.63 13.08
CA ILE A 176 -1.45 -21.67 12.30
C ILE A 176 -1.76 -22.29 10.94
N PRO A 177 -1.50 -21.60 9.82
CA PRO A 177 -1.85 -22.08 8.49
C PRO A 177 -1.06 -23.31 8.07
N SER A 178 -1.65 -24.14 7.20
CA SER A 178 -0.89 -25.15 6.47
C SER A 178 0.18 -24.48 5.57
N PRO A 179 1.26 -25.18 5.18
CA PRO A 179 2.25 -24.59 4.27
C PRO A 179 1.63 -24.09 2.97
N LEU A 180 0.67 -24.83 2.42
CA LEU A 180 -0.03 -24.45 1.19
C LEU A 180 -0.83 -23.16 1.38
N GLU A 181 -1.65 -23.05 2.42
CA GLU A 181 -2.40 -21.83 2.76
C GLU A 181 -1.45 -20.64 2.94
N TYR A 182 -0.36 -20.84 3.70
CA TYR A 182 0.60 -19.78 4.04
C TYR A 182 1.33 -19.22 2.81
N PHE A 183 1.93 -20.10 2.00
CA PHE A 183 2.66 -19.66 0.81
C PHE A 183 1.72 -19.10 -0.25
N SER A 184 0.54 -19.71 -0.41
CA SER A 184 -0.51 -19.21 -1.28
C SER A 184 -0.99 -17.80 -0.85
N TYR A 185 -1.19 -17.58 0.45
CA TYR A 185 -1.54 -16.27 1.02
C TYR A 185 -0.44 -15.24 0.82
N THR A 186 0.82 -15.56 1.11
CA THR A 186 1.93 -14.61 1.02
C THR A 186 2.24 -14.23 -0.42
N LEU A 187 2.05 -15.16 -1.37
CA LEU A 187 2.34 -14.97 -2.79
C LEU A 187 1.09 -14.79 -3.67
N ALA A 188 -0.06 -14.48 -3.06
CA ALA A 188 -1.31 -14.32 -3.79
C ALA A 188 -1.18 -13.30 -4.95
N PHE A 189 -1.37 -13.79 -6.17
CA PHE A 189 -1.04 -13.07 -7.41
C PHE A 189 -1.84 -11.77 -7.59
N GLN A 190 -3.05 -11.69 -7.00
CA GLN A 190 -3.95 -10.56 -7.16
C GLN A 190 -3.32 -9.24 -6.71
N THR A 191 -2.51 -9.30 -5.65
CA THR A 191 -1.99 -8.13 -4.96
C THR A 191 -0.48 -8.23 -4.65
N LEU A 192 0.20 -9.27 -5.12
CA LEU A 192 1.64 -9.49 -4.88
C LEU A 192 2.51 -8.29 -5.31
N MET A 193 2.23 -7.72 -6.48
CA MET A 193 3.13 -6.74 -7.09
C MET A 193 3.09 -5.35 -6.44
N CYS A 194 1.92 -4.88 -6.00
CA CYS A 194 1.74 -3.50 -5.54
C CYS A 194 0.72 -3.33 -4.39
N GLY A 195 0.19 -4.42 -3.83
CA GLY A 195 -0.93 -4.38 -2.89
C GLY A 195 -2.27 -4.14 -3.60
N PRO A 196 -3.41 -4.03 -2.89
CA PRO A 196 -3.58 -3.88 -1.44
C PRO A 196 -3.07 -5.05 -0.60
N VAL A 197 -2.71 -4.75 0.65
CA VAL A 197 -2.49 -5.79 1.65
C VAL A 197 -3.81 -6.45 1.99
N VAL A 198 -3.89 -7.77 1.80
CA VAL A 198 -5.03 -8.58 2.21
C VAL A 198 -4.67 -9.23 3.54
N PHE A 199 -5.54 -9.15 4.54
CA PHE A 199 -5.33 -9.86 5.81
C PHE A 199 -5.67 -11.34 5.66
N TYR A 200 -5.02 -12.19 6.47
CA TYR A 200 -5.12 -13.65 6.34
C TYR A 200 -6.57 -14.17 6.40
N THR A 201 -7.38 -13.68 7.33
CA THR A 201 -8.79 -14.10 7.47
C THR A 201 -9.58 -13.81 6.20
N ASP A 202 -9.41 -12.62 5.60
CA ASP A 202 -10.09 -12.26 4.36
C ASP A 202 -9.62 -13.12 3.18
N TYR A 203 -8.34 -13.48 3.15
CA TYR A 203 -7.77 -14.36 2.14
C TYR A 203 -8.36 -15.78 2.21
N ILE A 204 -8.40 -16.36 3.41
CA ILE A 204 -8.95 -17.70 3.62
C ILE A 204 -10.44 -17.73 3.32
N THR A 205 -11.21 -16.74 3.80
CA THR A 205 -12.63 -16.62 3.43
C THR A 205 -12.81 -16.50 1.91
N PHE A 206 -11.90 -15.84 1.21
CA PHE A 206 -11.97 -15.75 -0.26
C PHE A 206 -11.71 -17.10 -0.95
N ILE A 207 -10.69 -17.86 -0.53
CA ILE A 207 -10.32 -19.13 -1.17
C ILE A 207 -11.23 -20.29 -0.75
N GLU A 208 -11.62 -20.36 0.51
CA GLU A 208 -12.35 -21.51 1.09
C GLU A 208 -13.86 -21.27 1.23
N GLY A 209 -14.33 -20.04 0.98
CA GLY A 209 -15.58 -19.43 1.48
C GLY A 209 -16.92 -20.18 1.40
N ASP A 210 -17.02 -21.33 0.72
CA ASP A 210 -18.21 -22.17 0.77
C ASP A 210 -18.13 -23.23 1.90
N VAL A 211 -16.94 -23.66 2.35
CA VAL A 211 -16.76 -24.66 3.43
C VAL A 211 -16.98 -24.06 4.83
N VAL A 212 -16.63 -22.78 5.03
CA VAL A 212 -16.80 -22.08 6.31
C VAL A 212 -18.27 -21.72 6.59
N ASN A 213 -19.06 -21.54 5.54
CA ASN A 213 -20.48 -21.16 5.63
C ASN A 213 -21.44 -22.36 5.80
N GLU A 214 -21.01 -23.60 5.53
CA GLU A 214 -21.82 -24.80 5.83
C GLU A 214 -22.11 -24.96 7.34
N ASN A 215 -21.22 -24.45 8.20
CA ASN A 215 -21.41 -24.42 9.65
C ASN A 215 -22.27 -23.25 10.15
N GLN A 216 -22.66 -22.30 9.28
CA GLN A 216 -23.52 -21.14 9.61
C GLN A 216 -24.84 -21.17 8.82
N LYS A 217 -25.51 -22.33 8.82
CA LYS A 217 -26.76 -22.58 8.10
C LYS A 217 -27.99 -21.72 8.46
N ASN A 218 -27.85 -20.62 9.21
CA ASN A 218 -29.00 -19.88 9.73
C ASN A 218 -29.09 -18.38 9.39
N ILE A 219 -28.22 -17.78 8.56
CA ILE A 219 -28.40 -16.35 8.19
C ILE A 219 -27.97 -16.08 6.74
N SER A 220 -28.83 -16.40 5.77
CA SER A 220 -29.24 -15.53 4.65
C SER A 220 -29.71 -16.35 3.46
N GLU A 221 -31.01 -16.33 3.25
CA GLU A 221 -31.64 -16.72 1.98
C GLU A 221 -31.07 -15.85 0.83
N ASP A 222 -30.57 -16.55 -0.19
CA ASP A 222 -30.78 -16.24 -1.62
C ASP A 222 -30.42 -14.84 -2.17
N ARG A 223 -29.27 -14.27 -1.80
CA ARG A 223 -28.66 -13.17 -2.59
C ARG A 223 -27.41 -13.61 -3.32
N LYS A 224 -27.60 -13.99 -4.59
CA LYS A 224 -26.52 -14.26 -5.55
C LYS A 224 -25.52 -13.10 -5.58
N GLU A 225 -24.23 -13.43 -5.51
CA GLU A 225 -23.16 -12.42 -5.55
C GLU A 225 -23.31 -11.53 -6.81
N PRO A 226 -23.40 -10.19 -6.64
CA PRO A 226 -23.71 -9.25 -7.71
C PRO A 226 -22.57 -9.19 -8.73
N SER A 227 -22.79 -8.65 -9.93
CA SER A 227 -21.71 -8.56 -10.93
C SER A 227 -20.69 -7.46 -10.58
N PRO A 228 -19.36 -7.73 -10.56
CA PRO A 228 -18.33 -6.74 -10.31
C PRO A 228 -18.01 -5.90 -11.54
N ARG A 229 -18.63 -6.18 -12.70
CA ARG A 229 -18.23 -5.57 -13.99
C ARG A 229 -18.17 -4.04 -13.93
N LEU A 230 -19.16 -3.43 -13.31
CA LEU A 230 -19.23 -1.98 -13.20
C LEU A 230 -18.13 -1.44 -12.28
N ALA A 231 -17.93 -2.07 -11.12
CA ALA A 231 -16.84 -1.72 -10.19
C ALA A 231 -15.46 -1.89 -10.84
N VAL A 232 -15.24 -3.00 -11.56
CA VAL A 232 -14.00 -3.27 -12.32
C VAL A 232 -13.81 -2.21 -13.41
N LEU A 233 -14.86 -1.88 -14.19
CA LEU A 233 -14.79 -0.87 -15.23
C LEU A 233 -14.40 0.50 -14.68
N TYR A 234 -15.03 0.95 -13.57
CA TYR A 234 -14.68 2.21 -12.94
C TYR A 234 -13.23 2.25 -12.46
N LYS A 235 -12.74 1.17 -11.86
CA LYS A 235 -11.35 1.08 -11.37
C LYS A 235 -10.33 1.04 -12.52
N VAL A 236 -10.61 0.27 -13.59
CA VAL A 236 -9.77 0.24 -14.80
C VAL A 236 -9.78 1.61 -15.49
N ALA A 237 -10.94 2.25 -15.64
CA ALA A 237 -11.04 3.58 -16.23
C ALA A 237 -10.24 4.63 -15.43
N GLY A 238 -10.35 4.63 -14.10
CA GLY A 238 -9.55 5.51 -13.24
C GLY A 238 -8.04 5.22 -13.33
N SER A 239 -7.67 3.93 -13.41
CA SER A 239 -6.29 3.50 -13.61
C SER A 239 -5.71 3.99 -14.95
N VAL A 240 -6.47 3.88 -16.04
CA VAL A 240 -6.08 4.39 -17.36
C VAL A 240 -5.99 5.91 -17.37
N ALA A 241 -6.96 6.61 -16.75
CA ALA A 241 -6.93 8.07 -16.64
C ALA A 241 -5.67 8.55 -15.90
N ALA A 242 -5.28 7.89 -14.80
CA ALA A 242 -4.05 8.19 -14.07
C ALA A 242 -2.80 7.95 -14.93
N ALA A 243 -2.74 6.86 -15.70
CA ALA A 243 -1.64 6.60 -16.61
C ALA A 243 -1.53 7.67 -17.72
N VAL A 244 -2.65 8.07 -18.32
CA VAL A 244 -2.68 9.13 -19.35
C VAL A 244 -2.20 10.46 -18.78
N LEU A 245 -2.64 10.82 -17.57
CA LEU A 245 -2.19 12.04 -16.88
C LEU A 245 -0.67 11.98 -16.62
N TYR A 246 -0.15 10.84 -16.15
CA TYR A 246 1.28 10.66 -15.96
C TYR A 246 2.06 10.83 -17.27
N LEU A 247 1.69 10.10 -18.32
CA LEU A 247 2.39 10.14 -19.61
C LEU A 247 2.36 11.53 -20.26
N SER A 248 1.27 12.28 -20.07
CA SER A 248 1.11 13.62 -20.62
C SER A 248 1.90 14.69 -19.86
N LEU A 249 2.06 14.52 -18.54
CA LEU A 249 2.57 15.59 -17.66
C LEU A 249 3.99 15.31 -17.12
N ALA A 250 4.48 14.08 -17.14
CA ALA A 250 5.80 13.70 -16.61
C ALA A 250 6.97 14.44 -17.25
N LYS A 251 6.90 14.71 -18.55
CA LYS A 251 7.93 15.49 -19.25
C LYS A 251 7.84 16.99 -18.95
N LYS A 252 6.66 17.50 -18.56
CA LYS A 252 6.41 18.93 -18.32
C LYS A 252 6.75 19.34 -16.88
N TYR A 253 6.57 18.44 -15.92
CA TYR A 253 6.84 18.68 -14.50
C TYR A 253 7.86 17.66 -13.97
N PRO A 254 9.11 17.65 -14.47
CA PRO A 254 10.15 16.79 -13.94
C PRO A 254 10.55 17.19 -12.52
N LEU A 255 10.87 16.19 -11.70
CA LEU A 255 11.36 16.39 -10.33
C LEU A 255 12.74 17.04 -10.28
N THR A 256 13.54 16.90 -11.34
CA THR A 256 14.90 17.45 -11.43
C THR A 256 14.93 18.97 -11.27
N ALA A 257 13.86 19.67 -11.67
CA ALA A 257 13.75 21.11 -11.43
C ALA A 257 13.75 21.47 -9.94
N LEU A 258 13.27 20.59 -9.05
CA LEU A 258 13.34 20.81 -7.61
C LEU A 258 14.74 20.53 -7.04
N GLU A 259 15.54 19.71 -7.72
CA GLU A 259 16.93 19.42 -7.33
C GLU A 259 17.84 20.61 -7.65
N GLU A 260 17.51 21.42 -8.66
CA GLU A 260 18.23 22.65 -9.00
C GLU A 260 18.24 23.69 -7.86
N LEU A 261 17.33 23.57 -6.87
CA LEU A 261 17.37 24.38 -5.65
C LEU A 261 18.66 24.19 -4.84
N THR A 262 19.37 23.08 -5.01
CA THR A 262 20.67 22.86 -4.38
C THR A 262 21.75 23.81 -4.90
N ASP A 263 21.62 24.31 -6.13
CA ASP A 263 22.50 25.32 -6.70
C ASP A 263 21.89 26.72 -6.51
N PRO A 264 22.47 27.58 -5.65
CA PRO A 264 21.98 28.95 -5.44
C PRO A 264 22.02 29.83 -6.69
N THR A 265 22.77 29.43 -7.72
CA THR A 265 22.89 30.17 -8.98
C THR A 265 21.84 29.76 -10.01
N SER A 266 21.09 28.68 -9.76
CA SER A 266 20.05 28.19 -10.67
C SER A 266 18.92 29.19 -10.86
N GLU A 267 18.26 29.11 -12.02
CA GLU A 267 17.09 29.95 -12.31
C GLU A 267 15.96 29.70 -11.30
N VAL A 268 15.78 28.43 -10.90
CA VAL A 268 14.78 28.02 -9.91
C VAL A 268 15.03 28.71 -8.57
N ALA A 269 16.26 28.69 -8.07
CA ALA A 269 16.61 29.30 -6.80
C ALA A 269 16.50 30.85 -6.82
N ARG A 270 16.78 31.48 -7.97
CA ARG A 270 16.84 32.95 -8.06
C ARG A 270 15.53 33.62 -8.46
N SER A 271 14.73 32.98 -9.30
CA SER A 271 13.65 33.65 -10.04
C SER A 271 12.26 33.19 -9.64
N TRP A 272 12.13 31.98 -9.10
CA TRP A 272 10.81 31.48 -8.72
C TRP A 272 10.33 32.21 -7.46
N SER A 273 9.02 32.37 -7.29
CA SER A 273 8.45 32.77 -6.00
C SER A 273 8.12 31.53 -5.18
N VAL A 274 8.02 31.67 -3.86
CA VAL A 274 7.60 30.55 -2.98
C VAL A 274 6.23 29.97 -3.39
N LEU A 275 5.31 30.81 -3.85
CA LEU A 275 3.99 30.37 -4.33
C LEU A 275 4.11 29.56 -5.62
N TYR A 276 4.93 30.02 -6.58
CA TYR A 276 5.17 29.28 -7.82
C TYR A 276 5.89 27.96 -7.57
N LEU A 277 6.90 27.95 -6.69
CA LEU A 277 7.60 26.74 -6.28
C LEU A 277 6.66 25.71 -5.65
N LEU A 278 5.79 26.13 -4.72
CA LEU A 278 4.81 25.24 -4.09
C LEU A 278 3.80 24.70 -5.10
N TRP A 279 3.35 25.53 -6.06
CA TRP A 279 2.48 25.09 -7.13
C TRP A 279 3.16 24.07 -8.06
N TYR A 280 4.41 24.34 -8.47
CA TYR A 280 5.18 23.43 -9.31
C TYR A 280 5.48 22.11 -8.59
N ALA A 281 5.85 22.17 -7.30
CA ALA A 281 6.05 20.99 -6.45
C ALA A 281 4.75 20.18 -6.27
N TYR A 282 3.60 20.84 -6.12
CA TYR A 282 2.31 20.16 -6.07
C TYR A 282 2.04 19.40 -7.37
N LEU A 283 2.25 20.03 -8.53
CA LEU A 283 2.05 19.35 -9.82
C LEU A 283 3.04 18.21 -10.04
N SER A 284 4.31 18.41 -9.72
CA SER A 284 5.34 17.38 -9.84
C SER A 284 5.02 16.16 -8.97
N THR A 285 4.63 16.38 -7.71
CA THR A 285 4.20 15.30 -6.81
C THR A 285 2.88 14.67 -7.26
N LEU A 286 1.93 15.41 -7.83
CA LEU A 286 0.69 14.86 -8.41
C LEU A 286 1.00 13.87 -9.54
N VAL A 287 1.90 14.25 -10.45
CA VAL A 287 2.34 13.38 -11.55
C VAL A 287 2.96 12.10 -11.02
N VAL A 288 3.77 12.17 -9.97
CA VAL A 288 4.30 10.97 -9.31
C VAL A 288 3.18 10.13 -8.68
N ARG A 289 2.22 10.75 -8.00
CA ARG A 289 1.05 10.05 -7.41
C ARG A 289 0.23 9.31 -8.45
N CYS A 290 0.11 9.82 -9.67
CA CYS A 290 -0.59 9.14 -10.76
C CYS A 290 -0.05 7.72 -11.04
N LYS A 291 1.26 7.45 -10.83
CA LYS A 291 1.82 6.09 -10.92
C LYS A 291 1.18 5.15 -9.89
N TYR A 292 1.05 5.62 -8.65
CA TYR A 292 0.45 4.85 -7.56
C TYR A 292 -1.06 4.69 -7.76
N TYR A 293 -1.77 5.73 -8.22
CA TYR A 293 -3.19 5.63 -8.58
C TYR A 293 -3.41 4.59 -9.67
N HIS A 294 -2.59 4.60 -10.72
CA HIS A 294 -2.65 3.59 -11.77
C HIS A 294 -2.49 2.17 -11.21
N ALA A 295 -1.40 1.93 -10.47
CA ALA A 295 -1.06 0.61 -9.95
C ALA A 295 -2.10 0.08 -8.93
N TRP A 296 -2.53 0.91 -7.98
CA TRP A 296 -3.48 0.48 -6.96
C TRP A 296 -4.89 0.31 -7.50
N LEU A 297 -5.39 1.22 -8.34
CA LEU A 297 -6.72 1.03 -8.95
C LEU A 297 -6.77 -0.21 -9.85
N LEU A 298 -5.67 -0.52 -10.54
CA LEU A 298 -5.59 -1.75 -11.34
C LEU A 298 -5.62 -3.00 -10.47
N SER A 299 -4.87 -3.04 -9.36
CA SER A 299 -4.91 -4.19 -8.46
C SER A 299 -6.25 -4.32 -7.72
N GLU A 300 -6.89 -3.21 -7.35
CA GLU A 300 -8.28 -3.20 -6.85
C GLU A 300 -9.24 -3.80 -7.87
N ALA A 301 -9.07 -3.50 -9.15
CA ALA A 301 -9.86 -4.10 -10.22
C ALA A 301 -9.64 -5.62 -10.33
N ILE A 302 -8.40 -6.10 -10.14
CA ILE A 302 -8.07 -7.52 -10.11
C ILE A 302 -8.77 -8.23 -8.95
N CYS A 303 -8.70 -7.66 -7.74
CA CYS A 303 -9.42 -8.17 -6.56
C CYS A 303 -10.94 -8.19 -6.75
N ASN A 304 -11.51 -7.13 -7.35
CA ASN A 304 -12.94 -7.08 -7.63
C ASN A 304 -13.33 -8.13 -8.68
N ASN A 305 -12.52 -8.31 -9.72
CA ASN A 305 -12.78 -9.29 -10.77
C ASN A 305 -12.64 -10.74 -10.28
N SER A 306 -11.80 -10.99 -9.27
CA SER A 306 -11.68 -12.31 -8.62
C SER A 306 -12.81 -12.62 -7.65
N GLY A 307 -13.57 -11.62 -7.20
CA GLY A 307 -14.61 -11.75 -6.17
C GLY A 307 -14.11 -11.41 -4.75
N MET A 308 -12.81 -11.19 -4.56
CA MET A 308 -12.21 -10.85 -3.27
C MET A 308 -12.64 -9.48 -2.72
N GLY A 309 -13.06 -8.57 -3.59
CA GLY A 309 -13.40 -7.18 -3.23
C GLY A 309 -14.85 -6.92 -2.78
N PHE A 310 -15.71 -7.93 -2.74
CA PHE A 310 -17.11 -7.76 -2.32
C PHE A 310 -17.23 -7.53 -0.80
N ASN A 311 -18.04 -6.54 -0.40
CA ASN A 311 -18.22 -6.11 1.00
C ASN A 311 -19.69 -6.05 1.42
N GLY A 312 -20.55 -6.88 0.84
CA GLY A 312 -21.99 -6.86 1.11
C GLY A 312 -22.72 -5.73 0.37
N TYR A 313 -23.81 -5.25 0.96
CA TYR A 313 -24.70 -4.23 0.39
C TYR A 313 -24.74 -3.01 1.32
N ASP A 314 -24.95 -1.83 0.76
CA ASP A 314 -25.22 -0.62 1.54
C ASP A 314 -26.68 -0.57 2.02
N ASN A 315 -27.02 0.51 2.74
CA ASN A 315 -28.36 0.74 3.29
C ASN A 315 -29.43 0.86 2.18
N ASP A 316 -29.02 1.24 0.97
CA ASP A 316 -29.89 1.39 -0.20
C ASP A 316 -29.97 0.09 -1.03
N GLY A 317 -29.31 -0.99 -0.56
CA GLY A 317 -29.29 -2.29 -1.22
C GLY A 317 -28.35 -2.37 -2.43
N CYS A 318 -27.50 -1.36 -2.66
CA CYS A 318 -26.50 -1.37 -3.72
C CYS A 318 -25.26 -2.18 -3.31
N PRO A 319 -24.66 -2.95 -4.24
CA PRO A 319 -23.56 -3.84 -3.93
C PRO A 319 -22.24 -3.08 -3.72
N LYS A 320 -21.57 -3.34 -2.60
CA LYS A 320 -20.32 -2.71 -2.23
C LYS A 320 -19.11 -3.51 -2.71
N TRP A 321 -18.25 -2.87 -3.50
CA TRP A 321 -16.99 -3.42 -4.02
C TRP A 321 -15.77 -2.67 -3.49
N ASP A 322 -15.79 -2.36 -2.19
CA ASP A 322 -14.80 -1.55 -1.49
C ASP A 322 -13.97 -2.33 -0.46
N LYS A 323 -14.14 -3.66 -0.35
CA LYS A 323 -13.43 -4.48 0.66
C LYS A 323 -11.90 -4.39 0.53
N MET A 324 -11.43 -4.37 -0.72
CA MET A 324 -10.01 -4.26 -1.06
C MET A 324 -9.64 -2.85 -1.52
N SER A 325 -10.38 -1.81 -1.16
CA SER A 325 -10.03 -0.44 -1.55
C SER A 325 -8.80 0.06 -0.78
N ASN A 326 -7.66 0.19 -1.48
CA ASN A 326 -6.41 0.72 -0.96
C ASN A 326 -6.34 2.25 -1.05
N ILE A 327 -6.94 2.85 -2.09
CA ILE A 327 -6.87 4.29 -2.36
C ILE A 327 -8.25 4.89 -2.61
N ASP A 328 -8.50 6.03 -1.97
CA ASP A 328 -9.58 6.95 -2.34
C ASP A 328 -8.96 8.22 -2.93
N VAL A 329 -8.95 8.29 -4.27
CA VAL A 329 -8.29 9.38 -5.02
C VAL A 329 -8.93 10.73 -4.70
N PHE A 330 -10.26 10.80 -4.70
CA PHE A 330 -10.97 12.05 -4.42
C PHE A 330 -10.87 12.43 -2.94
N GLY A 331 -11.04 11.46 -2.04
CA GLY A 331 -10.85 11.64 -0.62
C GLY A 331 -9.42 12.09 -0.27
N PHE A 332 -8.41 11.70 -1.05
CA PHE A 332 -7.04 12.18 -0.88
C PHE A 332 -6.83 13.58 -1.47
N GLU A 333 -7.22 13.80 -2.73
CA GLU A 333 -6.94 15.06 -3.44
C GLU A 333 -7.74 16.23 -2.89
N PHE A 334 -8.96 16.00 -2.40
CA PHE A 334 -9.85 17.02 -1.83
C PHE A 334 -9.91 17.03 -0.30
N ALA A 335 -8.98 16.32 0.38
CA ALA A 335 -8.92 16.32 1.83
C ALA A 335 -8.70 17.73 2.39
N GLN A 336 -9.55 18.12 3.34
CA GLN A 336 -9.47 19.36 4.12
C GLN A 336 -8.62 19.21 5.39
N ASN A 337 -8.03 18.03 5.63
CA ASN A 337 -7.22 17.80 6.80
C ASN A 337 -6.13 16.78 6.50
N PHE A 338 -4.91 17.04 6.99
CA PHE A 338 -3.77 16.16 6.76
C PHE A 338 -4.02 14.72 7.22
N ARG A 339 -4.65 14.51 8.38
CA ARG A 339 -5.00 13.17 8.87
C ARG A 339 -5.96 12.46 7.91
N ASP A 340 -6.95 13.17 7.38
CA ASP A 340 -7.95 12.59 6.50
C ASP A 340 -7.34 12.28 5.12
N ALA A 341 -6.40 13.10 4.64
CA ALA A 341 -5.59 12.79 3.46
C ALA A 341 -4.81 11.48 3.66
N VAL A 342 -4.05 11.37 4.77
CA VAL A 342 -3.29 10.14 5.08
C VAL A 342 -4.21 8.93 5.22
N ALA A 343 -5.40 9.08 5.80
CA ALA A 343 -6.36 7.99 5.94
C ALA A 343 -6.96 7.51 4.60
N SER A 344 -6.96 8.34 3.57
CA SER A 344 -7.43 7.99 2.23
C SER A 344 -6.35 7.34 1.35
N TRP A 345 -5.07 7.49 1.72
CA TRP A 345 -3.91 6.96 0.99
C TRP A 345 -3.41 5.65 1.58
N ASN A 346 -3.27 4.61 0.76
CA ASN A 346 -2.70 3.32 1.17
C ASN A 346 -3.38 2.75 2.45
N LYS A 347 -4.71 2.67 2.41
CA LYS A 347 -5.59 2.32 3.53
C LYS A 347 -5.20 1.03 4.23
N ASN A 348 -4.83 0.00 3.48
CA ASN A 348 -4.49 -1.30 4.04
C ASN A 348 -3.12 -1.28 4.73
N THR A 349 -2.18 -0.48 4.24
CA THR A 349 -0.91 -0.21 4.94
C THR A 349 -1.15 0.57 6.24
N ASN A 350 -2.05 1.55 6.23
CA ASN A 350 -2.46 2.25 7.46
C ASN A 350 -3.09 1.29 8.49
N ALA A 351 -3.89 0.32 8.03
CA ALA A 351 -4.47 -0.71 8.90
C ALA A 351 -3.39 -1.64 9.48
N TRP A 352 -2.39 -2.04 8.67
CA TRP A 352 -1.23 -2.77 9.15
C TRP A 352 -0.44 -1.98 10.21
N LEU A 353 -0.04 -0.74 9.91
CA LEU A 353 0.69 0.14 10.83
C LEU A 353 -0.08 0.36 12.14
N ARG A 354 -1.42 0.45 12.06
CA ARG A 354 -2.26 0.55 13.24
C ARG A 354 -2.11 -0.69 14.14
N ASN A 355 -2.24 -1.88 13.57
CA ASN A 355 -2.17 -3.15 14.31
C ASN A 355 -0.76 -3.39 14.89
N VAL A 356 0.29 -3.22 14.07
CA VAL A 356 1.65 -3.64 14.47
C VAL A 356 2.43 -2.58 15.24
N ALA A 357 2.05 -1.30 15.13
CA ALA A 357 2.77 -0.20 15.78
C ALA A 357 1.89 0.67 16.68
N TYR A 358 0.76 1.18 16.18
CA TYR A 358 -0.06 2.14 16.92
C TYR A 358 -0.71 1.55 18.18
N GLU A 359 -1.44 0.44 18.03
CA GLU A 359 -2.18 -0.22 19.12
C GLU A 359 -1.24 -0.86 20.14
N ARG A 360 -0.05 -1.24 19.70
CA ARG A 360 1.01 -1.78 20.54
C ARG A 360 1.83 -0.69 21.23
N GLY A 361 1.56 0.59 20.93
CA GLY A 361 2.25 1.76 21.47
C GLY A 361 1.50 2.43 22.61
N GLY A 362 2.24 2.84 23.64
CA GLY A 362 1.71 3.71 24.70
C GLY A 362 1.17 5.04 24.14
N ALA A 363 0.32 5.72 24.91
CA ALA A 363 -0.34 6.97 24.49
C ALA A 363 0.62 8.03 23.94
N ALA A 364 1.80 8.17 24.56
CA ALA A 364 2.83 9.13 24.16
C ALA A 364 3.52 8.76 22.82
N TRP A 365 3.76 7.47 22.58
CA TRP A 365 4.66 7.01 21.52
C TRP A 365 3.96 6.44 20.28
N ARG A 366 2.65 6.19 20.34
CA ARG A 366 1.90 5.50 19.26
C ARG A 366 2.04 6.15 17.88
N THR A 367 2.01 7.48 17.79
CA THR A 367 2.16 8.19 16.50
C THR A 367 3.60 8.11 16.02
N ALA A 368 4.57 8.34 16.91
CA ALA A 368 5.99 8.26 16.57
C ALA A 368 6.37 6.86 16.06
N ARG A 369 5.89 5.80 16.71
CA ARG A 369 6.11 4.40 16.28
C ARG A 369 5.57 4.11 14.89
N VAL A 370 4.39 4.62 14.55
CA VAL A 370 3.80 4.46 13.21
C VAL A 370 4.68 5.11 12.15
N TYR A 371 5.06 6.37 12.34
CA TYR A 371 5.84 7.11 11.35
C TYR A 371 7.29 6.60 11.25
N ALA A 372 7.91 6.20 12.36
CA ALA A 372 9.23 5.58 12.36
C ALA A 372 9.24 4.21 11.64
N LEU A 373 8.25 3.36 11.92
CA LEU A 373 8.12 2.08 11.23
C LEU A 373 7.84 2.28 9.73
N SER A 374 6.99 3.26 9.38
CA SER A 374 6.71 3.62 8.00
C SER A 374 7.97 4.07 7.26
N ALA A 375 8.81 4.92 7.87
CA ALA A 375 10.07 5.34 7.28
C ALA A 375 11.00 4.15 7.00
N LEU A 376 11.22 3.30 8.01
CA LEU A 376 12.07 2.12 7.89
C LEU A 376 11.54 1.13 6.84
N TRP A 377 10.22 0.98 6.72
CA TRP A 377 9.58 0.10 5.74
C TRP A 377 9.81 0.57 4.31
N HIS A 378 9.87 1.88 4.08
CA HIS A 378 10.17 2.46 2.78
C HIS A 378 11.67 2.41 2.40
N GLY A 379 12.59 2.44 3.37
CA GLY A 379 14.03 2.26 3.15
C GLY A 379 14.89 3.31 3.84
N PHE A 380 16.16 3.42 3.44
CA PHE A 380 17.18 4.24 4.12
C PHE A 380 17.50 5.57 3.44
N HIS A 381 16.75 5.94 2.39
CA HIS A 381 16.89 7.26 1.76
C HIS A 381 16.47 8.37 2.74
N PRO A 382 17.30 9.40 2.97
CA PRO A 382 17.00 10.48 3.93
C PRO A 382 15.65 11.17 3.71
N GLY A 383 15.23 11.29 2.45
CA GLY A 383 13.95 11.88 2.08
C GLY A 383 12.73 11.19 2.71
N TYR A 384 12.78 9.87 2.92
CA TYR A 384 11.73 9.14 3.63
C TYR A 384 11.61 9.60 5.08
N TYR A 385 12.72 9.70 5.81
CA TYR A 385 12.71 10.11 7.21
C TYR A 385 12.20 11.54 7.38
N LEU A 386 12.61 12.46 6.50
CA LEU A 386 12.08 13.83 6.49
C LEU A 386 10.56 13.86 6.25
N THR A 387 10.09 13.05 5.31
CA THR A 387 8.66 12.94 4.98
C THR A 387 7.85 12.45 6.16
N PHE A 388 8.25 11.32 6.75
CA PHE A 388 7.48 10.70 7.83
C PHE A 388 7.60 11.49 9.14
N PHE A 389 8.72 12.17 9.37
CA PHE A 389 8.83 13.11 10.49
C PHE A 389 7.84 14.29 10.32
N ALA A 390 7.84 14.95 9.17
CA ALA A 390 6.89 16.02 8.86
C ALA A 390 5.44 15.52 8.93
N GLY A 391 5.15 14.34 8.36
CA GLY A 391 3.83 13.71 8.42
C GLY A 391 3.35 13.42 9.84
N GLY A 392 4.25 12.98 10.73
CA GLY A 392 3.99 12.80 12.15
C GLY A 392 3.57 14.09 12.84
N LEU A 393 4.36 15.15 12.67
CA LEU A 393 4.07 16.48 13.22
C LEU A 393 2.76 17.04 12.68
N PHE A 394 2.56 17.03 11.37
CA PHE A 394 1.35 17.54 10.72
C PHE A 394 0.11 16.73 11.09
N THR A 395 0.22 15.43 11.31
CA THR A 395 -0.93 14.63 11.79
C THR A 395 -1.35 15.04 13.20
N ILE A 396 -0.40 15.31 14.10
CA ILE A 396 -0.70 15.75 15.46
C ILE A 396 -1.30 17.16 15.43
N ALA A 397 -0.68 18.08 14.68
CA ALA A 397 -1.16 19.44 14.51
C ALA A 397 -2.57 19.47 13.91
N ALA A 398 -2.79 18.75 12.80
CA ALA A 398 -4.07 18.70 12.11
C ALA A 398 -5.22 18.16 12.96
N LYS A 399 -4.95 17.19 13.86
CA LYS A 399 -5.94 16.70 14.83
C LYS A 399 -6.32 17.79 15.84
N LYS A 400 -5.33 18.47 16.42
CA LYS A 400 -5.57 19.54 17.41
C LYS A 400 -6.29 20.73 16.77
N VAL A 401 -5.78 21.24 15.64
CA VAL A 401 -6.39 22.35 14.91
C VAL A 401 -7.83 22.03 14.52
N ARG A 402 -8.12 20.83 14.01
CA ARG A 402 -9.49 20.45 13.65
C ARG A 402 -10.41 20.39 14.88
N ALA A 403 -9.93 19.91 16.02
CA ALA A 403 -10.72 19.84 17.26
C ALA A 403 -11.07 21.23 17.81
N PHE A 404 -10.12 22.17 17.82
CA PHE A 404 -10.32 23.51 18.37
C PHE A 404 -10.92 24.50 17.38
N ALA A 405 -10.43 24.53 16.14
CA ALA A 405 -10.82 25.54 15.17
C ALA A 405 -12.17 25.25 14.55
N ARG A 406 -12.44 24.01 14.12
CA ARG A 406 -13.64 23.66 13.33
C ARG A 406 -14.94 24.12 14.00
N PRO A 407 -15.19 23.89 15.31
CA PRO A 407 -16.45 24.27 15.95
C PRO A 407 -16.80 25.76 15.77
N MET A 408 -15.80 26.65 15.75
CA MET A 408 -16.00 28.10 15.59
C MET A 408 -16.54 28.52 14.20
N PHE A 409 -16.46 27.64 13.20
CA PHE A 409 -16.86 27.93 11.83
C PHE A 409 -18.13 27.19 11.38
N LEU A 410 -18.76 26.40 12.26
CA LEU A 410 -19.95 25.60 11.90
C LEU A 410 -21.28 26.35 12.02
N GLU A 411 -21.29 27.54 12.64
CA GLU A 411 -22.50 28.30 12.92
C GLU A 411 -23.23 28.81 11.67
N SER A 412 -22.51 29.10 10.58
CA SER A 412 -23.12 29.60 9.34
C SER A 412 -22.47 28.98 8.10
N ARG A 413 -23.27 28.85 7.04
CA ARG A 413 -22.80 28.30 5.76
C ARG A 413 -21.61 29.08 5.18
N PRO A 414 -21.57 30.43 5.19
CA PRO A 414 -20.41 31.17 4.73
C PRO A 414 -19.15 30.92 5.58
N LYS A 415 -19.26 30.92 6.92
CA LYS A 415 -18.13 30.62 7.81
C LYS A 415 -17.57 29.22 7.54
N LYS A 416 -18.44 28.24 7.34
CA LYS A 416 -18.06 26.87 7.00
C LYS A 416 -17.32 26.82 5.67
N LEU A 417 -17.83 27.49 4.62
CA LEU A 417 -17.17 27.52 3.31
C LEU A 417 -15.77 28.13 3.38
N VAL A 418 -15.59 29.20 4.15
CA VAL A 418 -14.27 29.81 4.38
C VAL A 418 -13.33 28.82 5.07
N TYR A 419 -13.79 28.16 6.14
CA TYR A 419 -13.02 27.12 6.82
C TYR A 419 -12.63 25.98 5.88
N ASP A 420 -13.60 25.48 5.11
CA ASP A 420 -13.43 24.38 4.17
C ASP A 420 -12.38 24.74 3.08
N ALA A 421 -12.43 25.96 2.54
CA ALA A 421 -11.47 26.44 1.55
C ALA A 421 -10.06 26.64 2.13
N LEU A 422 -9.95 27.29 3.30
CA LEU A 422 -8.68 27.54 3.97
C LEU A 422 -7.98 26.25 4.39
N THR A 423 -8.73 25.31 4.96
CA THR A 423 -8.18 24.03 5.42
C THR A 423 -7.84 23.10 4.26
N PHE A 424 -8.58 23.18 3.15
CA PHE A 424 -8.20 22.54 1.90
C PHE A 424 -6.85 23.06 1.37
N MET A 425 -6.70 24.38 1.21
CA MET A 425 -5.44 25.00 0.76
C MET A 425 -4.27 24.66 1.68
N THR A 426 -4.47 24.84 2.99
CA THR A 426 -3.45 24.51 4.00
C THR A 426 -3.05 23.03 3.94
N THR A 427 -4.02 22.13 3.75
CA THR A 427 -3.74 20.70 3.63
C THR A 427 -2.97 20.38 2.36
N ARG A 428 -3.26 21.01 1.22
CA ARG A 428 -2.49 20.82 -0.02
C ARG A 428 -1.05 21.29 0.13
N VAL A 429 -0.82 22.45 0.74
CA VAL A 429 0.53 22.95 1.03
C VAL A 429 1.26 22.03 1.99
N ALA A 430 0.64 21.64 3.12
CA ALA A 430 1.26 20.74 4.10
C ALA A 430 1.59 19.36 3.53
N MET A 431 0.70 18.78 2.71
CA MET A 431 0.95 17.52 2.02
C MET A 431 2.10 17.67 1.01
N THR A 432 2.13 18.74 0.23
CA THR A 432 3.20 18.99 -0.74
C THR A 432 4.54 19.14 -0.02
N TYR A 433 4.58 19.98 1.02
CA TYR A 433 5.77 20.16 1.85
C TYR A 433 6.26 18.83 2.41
N ALA A 434 5.39 18.04 3.05
CA ALA A 434 5.79 16.76 3.61
C ALA A 434 6.26 15.74 2.55
N THR A 435 5.70 15.75 1.33
CA THR A 435 5.93 14.69 0.32
C THR A 435 7.04 14.97 -0.67
N VAL A 436 7.49 16.22 -0.84
CA VAL A 436 8.61 16.54 -1.74
C VAL A 436 9.89 15.76 -1.39
N PRO A 437 10.32 15.68 -0.12
CA PRO A 437 11.48 14.85 0.23
C PRO A 437 11.29 13.37 -0.12
N PHE A 438 10.06 12.86 -0.04
CA PHE A 438 9.76 11.46 -0.36
C PHE A 438 10.15 11.12 -1.80
N VAL A 439 9.85 12.03 -2.73
CA VAL A 439 10.10 11.84 -4.16
C VAL A 439 11.50 12.25 -4.58
N LEU A 440 12.17 13.13 -3.82
CA LEU A 440 13.56 13.51 -4.06
C LEU A 440 14.56 12.51 -3.51
N LEU A 441 14.20 11.71 -2.50
CA LEU A 441 15.03 10.69 -1.82
C LEU A 441 16.27 11.22 -1.08
N HIS A 442 16.93 12.26 -1.57
CA HIS A 442 18.21 12.77 -1.10
C HIS A 442 18.08 13.89 -0.07
N LEU A 443 19.04 13.97 0.85
CA LEU A 443 19.02 14.95 1.93
C LEU A 443 19.20 16.39 1.43
N SER A 444 20.23 16.63 0.59
CA SER A 444 20.58 17.96 0.12
C SER A 444 19.44 18.69 -0.62
N PRO A 445 18.82 18.12 -1.68
CA PRO A 445 17.73 18.80 -2.38
C PRO A 445 16.47 18.91 -1.51
N SER A 446 16.23 17.96 -0.60
CA SER A 446 15.12 18.05 0.36
C SER A 446 15.28 19.22 1.34
N LEU A 447 16.50 19.41 1.88
CA LEU A 447 16.81 20.52 2.78
C LEU A 447 16.82 21.86 2.03
N ALA A 448 17.30 21.90 0.79
CA ALA A 448 17.23 23.09 -0.06
C ALA A 448 15.78 23.51 -0.29
N PHE A 449 14.88 22.57 -0.61
CA PHE A 449 13.45 22.83 -0.73
C PHE A 449 12.83 23.35 0.58
N TYR A 450 13.10 22.71 1.72
CA TYR A 450 12.61 23.18 3.02
C TYR A 450 13.14 24.57 3.38
N GLY A 451 14.44 24.78 3.22
CA GLY A 451 15.09 26.06 3.48
C GLY A 451 14.50 27.17 2.62
N TYR A 452 14.31 26.92 1.32
CA TYR A 452 13.70 27.87 0.41
C TYR A 452 12.29 28.28 0.86
N VAL A 453 11.44 27.31 1.21
CA VAL A 453 10.07 27.59 1.67
C VAL A 453 10.08 28.35 2.99
N ILE A 454 10.92 27.96 3.95
CA ILE A 454 10.97 28.60 5.28
C ILE A 454 11.54 30.02 5.21
N LEU A 455 12.60 30.25 4.42
CA LEU A 455 13.26 31.56 4.31
C LEU A 455 12.46 32.57 3.48
N SER A 456 11.50 32.10 2.70
CA SER A 456 10.64 32.94 1.85
C SER A 456 9.27 33.26 2.47
N LEU A 457 8.97 32.70 3.65
CA LEU A 457 7.77 32.99 4.46
C LEU A 457 8.15 33.97 5.57
#